data_AF-A0A812YZP7-F1
#
_entry.id   AF-A0A812YZP7-F1
#
_cell.length_a   1.000
_cell.length_b   1.000
_cell.length_c   1.000
_cell.angle_alpha   90.00
_cell.angle_beta   90.00
_cell.angle_gamma   90.00
#
_symmetry.space_group_name_H-M   'P 1'
#
loop_
_entity.id
_entity.type
_entity.pdbx_description
1 polymer ?
#
loop_
_entity_poly.entity_id
_entity_poly.type
_entity_poly.pdbx_seq_one_letter_code
_entity_poly.pdbx_strand_id
1 'polypeptide(L)'
;MVSFLETSHGYVVNSRAFSLGGPGRVSPLLKAECRKHLQVWIRLLGEVLASEFPGWDVLSAFAVFELKPAASRVQEDEDVQQERTEFLANSAQRLAQVFDLSLEDFVAEMEDHRPLAQHLAVSQQVDYFSAWSGALRKTQKRKSIREKYPCANLLHALCKYGAFQGASTAGVEQLFSQVSKQTSPARKHMNPDLLLSEVKIFADWNKAEAAHVAEVAQVAWTLLGNGRPRDTSQTERMDKGVKRSMVEDRGVPGKGLERRLQDDDCGQDTEVAFLSNRNKAVKAGSKLRRVEAVVDAAAAAADAIIQCDASLQAELDFQHAKQYANKCNAYLENTLLASEVPEDLGEVALAMAQIREENRAKKVRLENRQAALMHPTGLDWRFSDVWFEDAEWQELLPLGLLHNVVANVSEATVWVVLDAASPPEDVLWTASLQGGTIVDVVFVETNRQGGVAFRYDQATLIQRHVLISPEFEIAHRHLASVVRAAARKSTSKWSLLPSWDAFSETFERLAGPDLPVKRRQPMRVLALVPEKLEVGMEMKSASVAVLRAFSAAFDASWDEAQK
;
A
#
# COMPACT_ATOMS: atom_id res chain seq x y z
N MET A 1 -9.67 17.79 41.65
CA MET A 1 -10.64 18.18 40.59
C MET A 1 -12.08 18.16 41.08
N VAL A 2 -12.56 17.11 41.77
CA VAL A 2 -13.95 17.08 42.29
C VAL A 2 -14.22 18.17 43.33
N SER A 3 -13.25 18.45 44.21
CA SER A 3 -13.32 19.55 45.20
C SER A 3 -13.46 20.94 44.58
N PHE A 4 -13.02 21.12 43.33
CA PHE A 4 -13.17 22.39 42.60
C PHE A 4 -14.62 22.63 42.18
N LEU A 5 -15.39 21.58 41.86
CA LEU A 5 -16.79 21.73 41.45
C LEU A 5 -17.75 21.83 42.65
N GLU A 6 -17.27 21.59 43.87
CA GLU A 6 -18.03 21.75 45.11
C GLU A 6 -18.14 23.23 45.51
N THR A 7 -17.19 24.05 45.07
CA THR A 7 -17.22 25.52 45.18
C THR A 7 -17.84 26.15 43.93
N SER A 8 -18.58 27.25 44.12
CA SER A 8 -19.17 27.98 43.00
C SER A 8 -18.12 28.87 42.35
N HIS A 9 -17.89 28.68 41.05
CA HIS A 9 -16.96 29.47 40.25
C HIS A 9 -17.72 30.27 39.19
N GLY A 10 -17.72 31.59 39.32
CA GLY A 10 -18.34 32.50 38.35
C GLY A 10 -17.41 32.76 37.15
N TYR A 11 -17.97 32.77 35.95
CA TYR A 11 -17.27 33.15 34.72
C TYR A 11 -18.24 33.86 33.77
N VAL A 12 -17.73 34.66 32.83
CA VAL A 12 -18.55 35.45 31.90
C VAL A 12 -18.31 34.96 30.48
N VAL A 13 -19.38 34.60 29.76
CA VAL A 13 -19.35 34.22 28.34
C VAL A 13 -20.33 35.11 27.60
N ASN A 14 -19.87 35.81 26.55
CA ASN A 14 -20.69 36.75 25.76
C ASN A 14 -21.45 37.78 26.64
N SER A 15 -20.73 38.37 27.61
CA SER A 15 -21.28 39.36 28.56
C SER A 15 -22.41 38.83 29.47
N ARG A 16 -22.61 37.52 29.56
CA ARG A 16 -23.52 36.88 30.52
C ARG A 16 -22.72 36.12 31.58
N ALA A 17 -23.06 36.34 32.84
CA ALA A 17 -22.47 35.62 33.96
C ALA A 17 -23.05 34.21 34.07
N PHE A 18 -22.17 33.22 34.17
CA PHE A 18 -22.47 31.81 34.44
C PHE A 18 -21.76 31.41 35.74
N SER A 19 -22.30 30.40 36.42
CA SER A 19 -21.60 29.75 37.53
C SER A 19 -21.43 28.26 37.25
N LEU A 20 -20.22 27.76 37.47
CA LEU A 20 -19.88 26.34 37.45
C LEU A 20 -19.69 25.86 38.89
N GLY A 21 -20.35 24.77 39.25
CA GLY A 21 -20.23 24.19 40.60
C GLY A 21 -21.06 24.89 41.68
N GLY A 22 -20.86 24.47 42.92
CA GLY A 22 -21.55 24.98 44.11
C GLY A 22 -22.13 23.88 45.00
N PRO A 23 -22.52 24.22 46.24
CA PRO A 23 -23.03 23.24 47.20
C PRO A 23 -24.28 22.53 46.66
N GLY A 24 -24.23 21.20 46.63
CA GLY A 24 -25.32 20.35 46.12
C GLY A 24 -25.47 20.30 44.60
N ARG A 25 -24.68 21.06 43.82
CA ARG A 25 -24.74 21.05 42.34
C ARG A 25 -24.15 19.78 41.74
N VAL A 26 -23.11 19.22 42.36
CA VAL A 26 -22.54 17.93 41.98
C VAL A 26 -23.09 16.86 42.91
N SER A 27 -24.25 16.31 42.56
CA SER A 27 -24.87 15.24 43.35
C SER A 27 -23.98 13.99 43.36
N PRO A 28 -24.02 13.16 44.42
CA PRO A 28 -23.33 11.87 44.43
C PRO A 28 -23.73 10.97 43.25
N LEU A 29 -24.99 11.06 42.81
CA LEU A 29 -25.50 10.37 41.62
C LEU A 29 -24.77 10.83 40.35
N LEU A 30 -24.63 12.14 40.13
CA LEU A 30 -23.88 12.68 38.99
C LEU A 30 -22.41 12.26 39.03
N LYS A 31 -21.78 12.21 40.21
CA LYS A 31 -20.40 11.70 40.36
C LYS A 31 -20.33 10.22 39.96
N ALA A 32 -21.31 9.42 40.36
CA ALA A 32 -21.37 8.00 40.02
C ALA A 32 -21.58 7.79 38.51
N GLU A 33 -22.47 8.56 37.87
CA GLU A 33 -22.70 8.53 36.42
C GLU A 33 -21.46 8.96 35.63
N CYS A 34 -20.83 10.09 35.98
CA CYS A 34 -19.59 10.54 35.35
C CYS A 34 -18.47 9.50 35.53
N ARG A 35 -18.38 8.85 36.69
CA ARG A 35 -17.41 7.77 36.93
C ARG A 35 -17.69 6.57 36.03
N LYS A 36 -18.95 6.16 35.87
CA LYS A 36 -19.33 5.09 34.94
C LYS A 36 -18.92 5.42 33.50
N HIS A 37 -19.19 6.64 33.03
CA HIS A 37 -18.77 7.07 31.70
C HIS A 37 -17.24 7.07 31.55
N LEU A 38 -16.52 7.60 32.54
CA LEU A 38 -15.06 7.61 32.53
C LEU A 38 -14.49 6.19 32.52
N GLN A 39 -15.08 5.25 33.27
CA GLN A 39 -14.68 3.85 33.27
C GLN A 39 -14.78 3.22 31.88
N VAL A 40 -15.80 3.55 31.10
CA VAL A 40 -15.93 3.07 29.71
C VAL A 40 -14.81 3.62 28.82
N TRP A 41 -14.51 4.92 28.93
CA TRP A 41 -13.39 5.52 28.17
C TRP A 41 -12.03 4.96 28.59
N ILE A 42 -11.82 4.69 29.88
CA ILE A 42 -10.61 4.03 30.38
C ILE A 42 -10.52 2.60 29.84
N ARG A 43 -11.64 1.87 29.80
CA ARG A 43 -11.70 0.53 29.20
C ARG A 43 -11.34 0.60 27.71
N LEU A 44 -11.97 1.47 26.94
CA LEU A 44 -11.64 1.66 25.52
C LEU A 44 -10.16 2.02 25.33
N LEU A 45 -9.61 2.90 26.17
CA LEU A 45 -8.19 3.22 26.12
C LEU A 45 -7.32 1.98 26.36
N GLY A 46 -7.70 1.12 27.30
CA GLY A 46 -7.07 -0.19 27.51
C GLY A 46 -7.12 -1.06 26.27
N GLU A 47 -8.29 -1.17 25.63
CA GLU A 47 -8.46 -1.96 24.40
C GLU A 47 -7.64 -1.41 23.23
N VAL A 48 -7.58 -0.08 23.07
CA VAL A 48 -6.76 0.59 22.05
C VAL A 48 -5.27 0.33 22.30
N LEU A 49 -4.81 0.45 23.54
CA LEU A 49 -3.41 0.19 23.87
C LEU A 49 -3.03 -1.26 23.58
N ALA A 50 -3.89 -2.22 23.96
CA ALA A 50 -3.68 -3.63 23.66
C ALA A 50 -3.73 -3.93 22.15
N SER A 51 -4.56 -3.21 21.38
CA SER A 51 -4.66 -3.40 19.93
C SER A 51 -3.49 -2.75 19.17
N GLU A 52 -3.03 -1.57 19.55
CA GLU A 52 -1.98 -0.83 18.85
C GLU A 52 -0.59 -1.40 19.15
N PHE A 53 -0.39 -1.96 20.35
CA PHE A 53 0.90 -2.44 20.81
C PHE A 53 0.84 -3.93 21.20
N PRO A 54 0.58 -4.85 20.26
CA PRO A 54 0.49 -6.29 20.58
C PRO A 54 1.81 -6.87 21.09
N GLY A 55 2.95 -6.25 20.74
CA GLY A 55 4.26 -6.60 21.28
C GLY A 55 4.53 -6.07 22.69
N TRP A 56 3.63 -5.25 23.26
CA TRP A 56 3.78 -4.68 24.61
C TRP A 56 3.99 -5.76 25.66
N ASP A 57 3.37 -6.91 25.46
CA ASP A 57 3.51 -8.09 26.30
C ASP A 57 4.94 -8.62 26.40
N VAL A 58 5.68 -8.59 25.29
CA VAL A 58 7.10 -8.96 25.27
C VAL A 58 7.96 -7.84 25.85
N LEU A 59 7.61 -6.59 25.58
CA LEU A 59 8.34 -5.43 26.10
C LEU A 59 8.23 -5.29 27.62
N SER A 60 7.02 -5.46 28.15
CA SER A 60 6.75 -5.48 29.58
C SER A 60 7.39 -6.67 30.27
N ALA A 61 7.60 -7.79 29.57
CA ALA A 61 8.31 -8.94 30.12
C ALA A 61 9.77 -8.66 30.48
N PHE A 62 10.40 -7.62 29.90
CA PHE A 62 11.72 -7.16 30.36
C PHE A 62 11.74 -6.61 31.79
N ALA A 63 10.57 -6.44 32.43
CA ALA A 63 10.46 -6.11 33.84
C ALA A 63 11.17 -7.14 34.76
N VAL A 64 11.45 -8.37 34.29
CA VAL A 64 12.28 -9.35 35.02
C VAL A 64 13.66 -8.80 35.41
N PHE A 65 14.20 -7.88 34.62
CA PHE A 65 15.49 -7.23 34.86
C PHE A 65 15.41 -6.07 35.86
N GLU A 66 14.23 -5.67 36.34
CA GLU A 66 14.11 -4.61 37.35
C GLU A 66 14.70 -5.05 38.70
N LEU A 67 15.61 -4.24 39.22
CA LEU A 67 16.35 -4.50 40.46
C LEU A 67 15.76 -3.70 41.64
N LYS A 68 14.44 -3.75 41.86
CA LYS A 68 13.81 -3.03 42.99
C LYS A 68 14.40 -3.53 44.34
N PRO A 69 14.77 -2.63 45.27
CA PRO A 69 15.39 -2.99 46.53
C PRO A 69 14.44 -3.81 47.41
N ALA A 70 14.99 -4.76 48.17
CA ALA A 70 14.23 -5.66 49.03
C ALA A 70 13.36 -4.92 50.07
N ALA A 71 13.83 -3.77 50.56
CA ALA A 71 13.10 -2.94 51.52
C ALA A 71 11.75 -2.41 50.97
N SER A 72 11.64 -2.19 49.65
CA SER A 72 10.37 -1.78 49.03
C SER A 72 9.37 -2.93 48.92
N ARG A 73 9.80 -4.19 49.01
CA ARG A 73 8.92 -5.36 48.90
C ARG A 73 8.21 -5.67 50.22
N VAL A 74 8.86 -5.42 51.35
CA VAL A 74 8.32 -5.72 52.70
C VAL A 74 7.08 -4.87 53.06
N GLN A 75 6.81 -3.79 52.32
CA GLN A 75 5.64 -2.94 52.52
C GLN A 75 4.48 -3.24 51.56
N GLU A 76 4.64 -4.18 50.62
CA GLU A 76 3.58 -4.59 49.70
C GLU A 76 2.68 -5.63 50.38
N ASP A 77 1.36 -5.50 50.25
CA ASP A 77 0.37 -6.48 50.70
C ASP A 77 0.65 -7.86 50.06
N GLU A 78 0.35 -8.96 50.78
CA GLU A 78 0.64 -10.33 50.33
C GLU A 78 0.04 -10.64 48.94
N ASP A 79 -1.19 -10.19 48.68
CA ASP A 79 -1.88 -10.35 47.39
C ASP A 79 -1.09 -9.70 46.24
N VAL A 80 -0.55 -8.49 46.47
CA VAL A 80 0.23 -7.74 45.48
C VAL A 80 1.57 -8.41 45.20
N GLN A 81 2.18 -9.00 46.23
CA GLN A 81 3.42 -9.77 46.07
C GLN A 81 3.20 -11.03 45.24
N GLN A 82 2.09 -11.73 45.46
CA GLN A 82 1.73 -12.92 44.69
C GLN A 82 1.51 -12.58 43.21
N GLU A 83 0.65 -11.61 42.91
CA GLU A 83 0.39 -11.15 41.54
C GLU A 83 1.66 -10.77 40.80
N ARG A 84 2.57 -10.07 41.49
CA ARG A 84 3.87 -9.68 40.93
C ARG A 84 4.77 -10.87 40.65
N THR A 85 4.77 -11.87 41.53
CA THR A 85 5.60 -13.08 41.34
C THR A 85 5.11 -13.88 40.15
N GLU A 86 3.79 -14.04 40.01
CA GLU A 86 3.16 -14.67 38.84
C GLU A 86 3.47 -13.89 37.55
N PHE A 87 3.34 -12.56 37.59
CA PHE A 87 3.70 -11.71 36.45
C PHE A 87 5.16 -11.87 36.01
N LEU A 88 6.10 -11.93 36.96
CA LEU A 88 7.52 -12.11 36.66
C LEU A 88 7.83 -13.52 36.12
N ALA A 89 7.14 -14.55 36.62
CA ALA A 89 7.27 -15.92 36.11
C ALA A 89 6.77 -16.02 34.66
N ASN A 90 5.58 -15.47 34.38
CA ASN A 90 5.02 -15.41 33.02
C ASN A 90 5.92 -14.59 32.08
N SER A 91 6.49 -13.50 32.58
CA SER A 91 7.44 -12.68 31.83
C SER A 91 8.72 -13.45 31.47
N ALA A 92 9.29 -14.20 32.41
CA ALA A 92 10.46 -15.04 32.15
C ALA A 92 10.15 -16.15 31.14
N GLN A 93 8.99 -16.80 31.27
CA GLN A 93 8.50 -17.79 30.31
C GLN A 93 8.36 -17.20 28.91
N ARG A 94 7.76 -16.01 28.80
CA ARG A 94 7.56 -15.33 27.52
C ARG A 94 8.89 -14.96 26.86
N LEU A 95 9.84 -14.41 27.61
CA LEU A 95 11.18 -14.11 27.06
C LEU A 95 11.93 -15.38 26.64
N ALA A 96 11.83 -16.46 27.42
CA ALA A 96 12.44 -17.74 27.07
C ALA A 96 11.86 -18.30 25.78
N GLN A 97 10.53 -18.26 25.62
CA GLN A 97 9.86 -18.70 24.41
C GLN A 97 10.25 -17.86 23.19
N VAL A 98 10.19 -16.53 23.29
CA VAL A 98 10.46 -15.62 22.17
C VAL A 98 11.92 -15.67 21.71
N PHE A 99 12.86 -15.89 22.63
CA PHE A 99 14.29 -15.95 22.32
C PHE A 99 14.85 -17.36 22.18
N ASP A 100 13.98 -18.37 22.18
CA ASP A 100 14.34 -19.79 22.07
C ASP A 100 15.39 -20.21 23.12
N LEU A 101 15.09 -19.90 24.38
CA LEU A 101 15.93 -20.20 25.54
C LEU A 101 15.30 -21.33 26.36
N SER A 102 16.16 -22.12 27.00
CA SER A 102 15.73 -23.02 28.06
C SER A 102 15.22 -22.20 29.25
N LEU A 103 13.92 -22.32 29.58
CA LEU A 103 13.30 -21.57 30.68
C LEU A 103 13.97 -21.89 32.02
N GLU A 104 14.19 -23.17 32.31
CA GLU A 104 14.78 -23.62 33.58
C GLU A 104 16.18 -23.03 33.76
N ASP A 105 17.02 -23.14 32.73
CA ASP A 105 18.37 -22.58 32.75
C ASP A 105 18.33 -21.05 32.82
N PHE A 106 17.45 -20.39 32.06
CA PHE A 106 17.35 -18.93 32.06
C PHE A 106 16.98 -18.38 33.45
N VAL A 107 15.99 -18.99 34.13
CA VAL A 107 15.60 -18.60 35.49
C VAL A 107 16.73 -18.87 36.48
N ALA A 108 17.35 -20.05 36.42
CA ALA A 108 18.47 -20.40 37.30
C ALA A 108 19.65 -19.43 37.15
N GLU A 109 20.07 -19.16 35.91
CA GLU A 109 21.14 -18.19 35.62
C GLU A 109 20.77 -16.79 36.11
N MET A 110 19.51 -16.38 35.95
CA MET A 110 19.01 -15.08 36.42
C MET A 110 19.06 -14.97 37.95
N GLU A 111 18.60 -15.99 38.68
CA GLU A 111 18.62 -16.03 40.14
C GLU A 111 20.03 -16.00 40.70
N ASP A 112 20.97 -16.72 40.07
CA ASP A 112 22.38 -16.75 40.45
C ASP A 112 23.06 -15.37 40.35
N HIS A 113 22.72 -14.60 39.30
CA HIS A 113 23.36 -13.31 39.02
C HIS A 113 22.63 -12.13 39.68
N ARG A 114 21.36 -12.28 40.05
CA ARG A 114 20.51 -11.20 40.59
C ARG A 114 21.08 -10.52 41.84
N PRO A 115 21.60 -11.22 42.87
CA PRO A 115 22.13 -10.58 44.07
C PRO A 115 23.33 -9.66 43.76
N LEU A 116 24.20 -10.08 42.84
CA LEU A 116 25.35 -9.29 42.42
C LEU A 116 24.92 -8.05 41.62
N ALA A 117 23.94 -8.20 40.72
CA ALA A 117 23.36 -7.08 39.98
C ALA A 117 22.69 -6.07 40.92
N GLN A 118 21.89 -6.53 41.89
CA GLN A 118 21.27 -5.66 42.91
C GLN A 118 22.32 -4.89 43.71
N HIS A 119 23.38 -5.57 44.18
CA HIS A 119 24.48 -4.92 44.89
C HIS A 119 25.14 -3.84 44.01
N LEU A 120 25.40 -4.12 42.73
CA LEU A 120 25.99 -3.16 41.80
C LEU A 120 25.09 -1.94 41.56
N ALA A 121 23.78 -2.15 41.35
CA ALA A 121 22.82 -1.07 41.17
C ALA A 121 22.80 -0.11 42.38
N VAL A 122 22.77 -0.66 43.60
CA VAL A 122 22.74 0.15 44.83
C VAL A 122 24.09 0.82 45.11
N SER A 123 25.19 0.07 45.02
CA SER A 123 26.52 0.59 45.39
C SER A 123 27.10 1.58 44.39
N GLN A 124 26.78 1.44 43.10
CA GLN A 124 27.33 2.30 42.03
C GLN A 124 26.31 3.31 41.48
N GLN A 125 25.05 3.24 41.90
CA GLN A 125 23.95 4.10 41.42
C GLN A 125 23.82 4.11 39.89
N VAL A 126 24.02 2.95 39.27
CA VAL A 126 23.89 2.76 37.81
C VAL A 126 22.49 2.27 37.46
N ASP A 127 22.09 2.45 36.20
CA ASP A 127 20.86 1.91 35.65
C ASP A 127 20.86 0.37 35.67
N TYR A 128 19.67 -0.23 35.59
CA TYR A 128 19.51 -1.69 35.72
C TYR A 128 20.29 -2.46 34.65
N PHE A 129 20.33 -1.98 33.40
CA PHE A 129 21.06 -2.66 32.34
C PHE A 129 22.57 -2.66 32.63
N SER A 130 23.14 -1.51 33.00
CA SER A 130 24.55 -1.43 33.39
C SER A 130 24.88 -2.31 34.60
N ALA A 131 23.96 -2.41 35.58
CA ALA A 131 24.12 -3.27 36.75
C ALA A 131 24.21 -4.76 36.37
N TRP A 132 23.28 -5.24 35.53
CA TRP A 132 23.30 -6.62 35.02
C TRP A 132 24.53 -6.90 34.16
N SER A 133 24.89 -5.98 33.25
CA SER A 133 26.09 -6.11 32.42
C SER A 133 27.36 -6.18 33.29
N GLY A 134 27.43 -5.35 34.34
CA GLY A 134 28.51 -5.38 35.31
C GLY A 134 28.58 -6.68 36.11
N ALA A 135 27.44 -7.25 36.48
CA ALA A 135 27.37 -8.53 37.18
C ALA A 135 27.92 -9.68 36.31
N LEU A 136 27.45 -9.78 35.06
CA LEU A 136 27.96 -10.76 34.10
C LEU A 136 29.46 -10.58 33.83
N ARG A 137 29.95 -9.35 33.62
CA ARG A 137 31.38 -9.12 33.41
C ARG A 137 32.24 -9.58 34.59
N LYS A 138 31.73 -9.47 35.82
CA LYS A 138 32.42 -9.93 37.03
C LYS A 138 32.43 -11.45 37.13
N THR A 139 31.31 -12.12 36.90
CA THR A 139 31.22 -13.60 36.98
C THR A 139 31.97 -14.28 35.84
N GLN A 140 31.95 -13.68 34.65
CA GLN A 140 32.56 -14.26 33.45
C GLN A 140 34.08 -14.01 33.29
N LYS A 141 34.71 -13.24 34.19
CA LYS A 141 36.13 -12.86 34.07
C LYS A 141 37.11 -14.02 34.27
N ARG A 142 36.79 -14.99 35.12
CA ARG A 142 37.67 -16.12 35.48
C ARG A 142 37.01 -17.44 35.12
N LYS A 143 37.77 -18.36 34.52
CA LYS A 143 37.27 -19.68 34.09
C LYS A 143 36.56 -20.45 35.21
N SER A 144 37.16 -20.52 36.40
CA SER A 144 36.58 -21.22 37.55
C SER A 144 35.28 -20.62 38.08
N ILE A 145 35.09 -19.30 37.93
CA ILE A 145 33.84 -18.63 38.33
C ILE A 145 32.79 -18.86 37.25
N ARG A 146 33.16 -18.77 35.97
CA ARG A 146 32.26 -19.05 34.84
C ARG A 146 31.68 -20.46 34.86
N GLU A 147 32.49 -21.46 35.23
CA GLU A 147 32.01 -22.84 35.37
C GLU A 147 30.98 -23.00 36.50
N LYS A 148 31.06 -22.15 37.53
CA LYS A 148 30.10 -22.13 38.65
C LYS A 148 28.85 -21.30 38.35
N TYR A 149 28.97 -20.27 37.50
CA TYR A 149 27.92 -19.33 37.16
C TYR A 149 27.74 -19.28 35.63
N PRO A 150 27.09 -20.29 35.03
CA PRO A 150 26.70 -20.23 33.62
C PRO A 150 25.81 -19.01 33.37
N CYS A 151 25.87 -18.43 32.18
CA CYS A 151 25.08 -17.24 31.84
C CYS A 151 24.70 -17.17 30.36
N ALA A 152 24.67 -18.30 29.66
CA ALA A 152 24.50 -18.30 28.21
C ALA A 152 23.13 -17.74 27.79
N ASN A 153 22.07 -18.20 28.46
CA ASN A 153 20.70 -17.77 28.19
C ASN A 153 20.45 -16.36 28.71
N LEU A 154 20.94 -16.06 29.92
CA LEU A 154 20.85 -14.74 30.53
C LEU A 154 21.58 -13.67 29.70
N LEU A 155 22.76 -13.98 29.16
CA LEU A 155 23.51 -13.07 28.30
C LEU A 155 22.73 -12.79 27.00
N HIS A 156 22.14 -13.83 26.39
CA HIS A 156 21.33 -13.67 25.19
C HIS A 156 20.13 -12.75 25.44
N ALA A 157 19.34 -13.00 26.50
CA ALA A 157 18.21 -12.16 26.89
C ALA A 157 18.66 -10.72 27.24
N LEU A 158 19.78 -10.56 27.95
CA LEU A 158 20.29 -9.25 28.34
C LEU A 158 20.75 -8.43 27.13
N CYS A 159 21.36 -9.04 26.11
CA CYS A 159 21.70 -8.35 24.87
C CYS A 159 20.45 -7.77 24.17
N LYS A 160 19.34 -8.50 24.19
CA LYS A 160 18.05 -8.02 23.64
C LYS A 160 17.47 -6.90 24.49
N TYR A 161 17.55 -7.02 25.82
CA TYR A 161 17.14 -5.95 26.74
C TYR A 161 17.94 -4.65 26.50
N GLY A 162 19.26 -4.77 26.28
CA GLY A 162 20.12 -3.63 25.94
C GLY A 162 19.74 -2.98 24.62
N ALA A 163 19.41 -3.78 23.59
CA ALA A 163 18.91 -3.24 22.33
C ALA A 163 17.58 -2.51 22.51
N PHE A 164 16.67 -3.02 23.35
CA PHE A 164 15.41 -2.35 23.67
C PHE A 164 15.60 -1.02 24.41
N GLN A 165 16.42 -1.00 25.47
CA GLN A 165 16.77 0.22 26.22
C GLN A 165 17.49 1.25 25.33
N GLY A 166 18.30 0.81 24.36
CA GLY A 166 19.07 1.66 23.45
C GLY A 166 18.36 2.12 22.18
N ALA A 167 17.19 1.55 21.83
CA ALA A 167 16.48 1.86 20.58
C ALA A 167 15.74 3.21 20.61
N SER A 168 15.42 3.74 21.79
CA SER A 168 14.83 5.08 21.88
C SER A 168 15.88 6.15 21.57
N THR A 169 15.95 6.59 20.31
CA THR A 169 16.66 7.79 19.75
C THR A 169 17.99 7.58 19.01
N ALA A 170 18.40 6.35 18.67
CA ALA A 170 19.59 6.18 17.84
C ALA A 170 19.34 6.78 16.43
N GLY A 171 20.17 7.73 15.99
CA GLY A 171 20.05 8.42 14.68
C GLY A 171 19.95 7.47 13.47
N VAL A 172 20.29 6.19 13.65
CA VAL A 172 20.10 5.11 12.69
C VAL A 172 18.63 4.88 12.33
N GLU A 173 17.69 4.88 13.28
CA GLU A 173 16.26 4.66 12.99
C GLU A 173 15.63 5.86 12.29
N GLN A 174 16.07 7.07 12.67
CA GLN A 174 15.68 8.31 11.98
C GLN A 174 16.18 8.29 10.54
N LEU A 175 17.42 7.84 10.32
CA LEU A 175 17.99 7.68 8.99
C LEU A 175 17.22 6.67 8.15
N PHE A 176 16.92 5.46 8.67
CA PHE A 176 16.13 4.47 7.94
C PHE A 176 14.74 5.00 7.56
N SER A 177 14.09 5.72 8.48
CA SER A 177 12.80 6.35 8.21
C SER A 177 12.89 7.44 7.13
N GLN A 178 13.96 8.24 7.13
CA GLN A 178 14.18 9.26 6.10
C GLN A 178 14.49 8.63 4.74
N VAL A 179 15.36 7.62 4.71
CA VAL A 179 15.71 6.87 3.49
C VAL A 179 14.46 6.22 2.90
N SER A 180 13.65 5.54 3.71
CA SER A 180 12.41 4.89 3.23
C SER A 180 11.40 5.89 2.66
N LYS A 181 11.37 7.14 3.15
CA LYS A 181 10.51 8.20 2.59
C LYS A 181 11.02 8.70 1.24
N GLN A 182 12.33 8.76 1.04
CA GLN A 182 12.95 9.26 -0.19
C GLN A 182 13.07 8.17 -1.28
N THR A 183 13.19 6.92 -0.88
CA THR A 183 13.33 5.76 -1.79
C THR A 183 11.99 5.09 -2.04
N SER A 184 11.09 5.83 -2.71
CA SER A 184 9.77 5.30 -3.05
C SER A 184 9.85 4.06 -3.95
N PRO A 185 8.83 3.19 -3.98
CA PRO A 185 8.82 2.01 -4.85
C PRO A 185 9.04 2.32 -6.34
N ALA A 186 8.66 3.51 -6.79
CA ALA A 186 8.90 3.98 -8.16
C ALA A 186 10.39 4.07 -8.49
N ARG A 187 11.27 4.23 -7.50
CA ARG A 187 12.73 4.34 -7.65
C ARG A 187 13.47 3.00 -7.50
N LYS A 188 12.76 1.87 -7.39
CA LYS A 188 13.37 0.53 -7.27
C LYS A 188 14.26 0.14 -8.46
N HIS A 189 14.11 0.79 -9.60
CA HIS A 189 14.92 0.58 -10.81
C HIS A 189 16.26 1.35 -10.78
N MET A 190 16.50 2.18 -9.76
CA MET A 190 17.76 2.91 -9.64
C MET A 190 18.92 1.94 -9.38
N ASN A 191 20.05 2.19 -10.03
CA ASN A 191 21.26 1.41 -9.81
C ASN A 191 21.62 1.40 -8.29
N PRO A 192 21.94 0.23 -7.68
CA PRO A 192 22.27 0.14 -6.27
C PRO A 192 23.42 1.06 -5.84
N ASP A 193 24.39 1.35 -6.71
CA ASP A 193 25.49 2.27 -6.40
C ASP A 193 25.01 3.72 -6.31
N LEU A 194 24.06 4.11 -7.16
CA LEU A 194 23.41 5.42 -7.11
C LEU A 194 22.52 5.54 -5.88
N LEU A 195 21.81 4.47 -5.51
CA LEU A 195 21.02 4.40 -4.29
C LEU A 195 21.86 4.60 -3.04
N LEU A 196 22.98 3.86 -2.93
CA LEU A 196 23.93 4.02 -1.84
C LEU A 196 24.49 5.44 -1.76
N SER A 197 24.84 6.03 -2.91
CA SER A 197 25.33 7.40 -3.00
C SER A 197 24.27 8.41 -2.54
N GLU A 198 23.02 8.27 -2.96
CA GLU A 198 21.91 9.14 -2.55
C GLU A 198 21.64 9.01 -1.04
N VAL A 199 21.60 7.77 -0.53
CA VAL A 199 21.43 7.49 0.91
C VAL A 199 22.55 8.10 1.73
N LYS A 200 23.79 8.05 1.25
CA LYS A 200 24.95 8.67 1.93
C LYS A 200 24.81 10.19 2.00
N ILE A 201 24.38 10.83 0.91
CA ILE A 201 24.11 12.28 0.88
C ILE A 201 23.03 12.63 1.91
N PHE A 202 21.98 11.83 2.04
CA PHE A 202 20.94 12.05 3.05
C PHE A 202 21.42 11.81 4.48
N ALA A 203 22.22 10.76 4.69
CA ALA A 203 22.76 10.41 6.01
C ALA A 203 23.69 11.50 6.57
N ASP A 204 24.49 12.08 5.68
CA ASP A 204 25.43 13.13 6.03
C ASP A 204 24.82 14.53 5.88
N TRP A 205 23.53 14.64 5.54
CA TRP A 205 22.90 15.91 5.23
C TRP A 205 22.90 16.84 6.44
N ASN A 206 23.75 17.87 6.37
CA ASN A 206 23.80 18.94 7.34
C ASN A 206 23.08 20.17 6.77
N LYS A 207 21.99 20.60 7.41
CA LYS A 207 21.22 21.78 6.98
C LYS A 207 22.08 23.06 6.95
N ALA A 208 23.12 23.14 7.78
CA ALA A 208 24.05 24.26 7.78
C ALA A 208 24.86 24.38 6.48
N GLU A 209 25.04 23.27 5.75
CA GLU A 209 25.84 23.20 4.52
C GLU A 209 24.97 23.24 3.25
N ALA A 210 23.65 23.31 3.38
CA ALA A 210 22.71 23.20 2.27
C ALA A 210 22.99 24.19 1.12
N ALA A 211 23.36 25.43 1.43
CA ALA A 211 23.68 26.45 0.44
C ALA A 211 24.93 26.09 -0.38
N HIS A 212 25.97 25.58 0.30
CA HIS A 212 27.21 25.17 -0.33
C HIS A 212 27.03 23.90 -1.19
N VAL A 213 26.30 22.91 -0.68
CA VAL A 213 25.99 21.69 -1.45
C VAL A 213 25.16 22.03 -2.69
N ALA A 214 24.19 22.94 -2.58
CA ALA A 214 23.40 23.39 -3.72
C ALA A 214 24.28 24.09 -4.78
N GLU A 215 25.22 24.94 -4.36
CA GLU A 215 26.17 25.60 -5.26
C GLU A 215 27.04 24.58 -6.01
N VAL A 216 27.64 23.62 -5.29
CA VAL A 216 28.47 22.56 -5.90
C VAL A 216 27.63 21.70 -6.85
N ALA A 217 26.39 21.36 -6.48
CA ALA A 217 25.48 20.60 -7.33
C ALA A 217 25.11 21.35 -8.61
N GLN A 218 24.88 22.67 -8.55
CA GLN A 218 24.62 23.49 -9.73
C GLN A 218 25.82 23.53 -10.68
N VAL A 219 27.04 23.63 -10.13
CA VAL A 219 28.28 23.57 -10.91
C VAL A 219 28.41 22.21 -11.59
N ALA A 220 28.27 21.11 -10.84
CA ALA A 220 28.34 19.76 -11.40
C ALA A 220 27.28 19.50 -12.48
N TRP A 221 26.03 19.93 -12.24
CA TRP A 221 24.93 19.84 -13.20
C TRP A 221 25.26 20.53 -14.53
N THR A 222 25.83 21.74 -14.43
CA THR A 222 26.22 22.52 -15.61
C THR A 222 27.40 21.88 -16.35
N LEU A 223 28.37 21.32 -15.62
CA LEU A 223 29.53 20.62 -16.19
C LEU A 223 29.13 19.32 -16.92
N LEU A 224 28.07 18.65 -16.47
CA LEU A 224 27.53 17.45 -17.10
C LEU A 224 26.69 17.73 -18.37
N GLY A 225 26.61 18.99 -18.82
CA GLY A 225 25.93 19.36 -20.07
C GLY A 225 24.42 19.49 -19.96
N ASN A 226 23.85 19.40 -18.75
CA ASN A 226 22.40 19.49 -18.52
C ASN A 226 21.84 20.93 -18.56
N GLY A 227 22.63 21.87 -19.08
CA GLY A 227 22.32 23.30 -19.14
C GLY A 227 22.42 24.00 -17.78
N ARG A 228 22.37 25.34 -17.78
CA ARG A 228 22.25 26.10 -16.53
C ARG A 228 20.89 25.81 -15.88
N PRO A 229 20.84 25.54 -14.57
CA PRO A 229 19.58 25.54 -13.83
C PRO A 229 18.84 26.84 -14.14
N ARG A 230 17.55 26.74 -14.50
CA ARG A 230 16.74 27.94 -14.77
C ARG A 230 16.80 28.80 -13.51
N ASP A 231 17.21 30.06 -13.65
CA ASP A 231 16.99 31.05 -12.60
C ASP A 231 15.48 31.02 -12.34
N THR A 232 15.09 30.51 -11.18
CA THR A 232 13.73 30.66 -10.71
C THR A 232 13.53 32.16 -10.56
N SER A 233 12.93 32.79 -11.56
CA SER A 233 12.47 34.15 -11.46
C SER A 233 11.68 34.22 -10.16
N GLN A 234 12.11 35.07 -9.23
CA GLN A 234 11.39 35.36 -7.99
C GLN A 234 10.01 36.01 -8.23
N THR A 235 9.50 35.99 -9.46
CA THR A 235 8.08 36.13 -9.70
C THR A 235 7.39 34.94 -9.05
N GLU A 236 6.82 35.17 -7.88
CA GLU A 236 5.77 34.32 -7.31
C GLU A 236 4.89 33.83 -8.46
N ARG A 237 4.96 32.53 -8.76
CA ARG A 237 3.92 31.90 -9.56
C ARG A 237 2.65 32.07 -8.75
N MET A 238 1.79 33.01 -9.18
CA MET A 238 0.54 33.40 -8.50
C MET A 238 -0.35 32.21 -8.11
N ASP A 239 -0.17 31.05 -8.75
CA ASP A 239 -1.05 29.90 -8.59
C ASP A 239 -0.50 28.78 -7.68
N LYS A 240 0.68 28.93 -7.06
CA LYS A 240 1.16 27.95 -6.09
C LYS A 240 0.61 28.24 -4.70
N GLY A 241 -0.56 27.68 -4.39
CA GLY A 241 -0.99 27.44 -3.00
C GLY A 241 -2.01 28.41 -2.42
N VAL A 242 -2.75 29.16 -3.24
CA VAL A 242 -4.05 29.66 -2.76
C VAL A 242 -4.96 28.44 -2.62
N LYS A 243 -5.12 27.92 -1.39
CA LYS A 243 -6.31 27.12 -1.06
C LYS A 243 -7.48 27.93 -1.57
N ARG A 244 -8.20 27.44 -2.60
CA ARG A 244 -9.47 28.06 -3.01
C ARG A 244 -10.25 28.23 -1.72
N SER A 245 -10.43 29.47 -1.26
CA SER A 245 -11.38 29.72 -0.20
C SER A 245 -12.67 29.13 -0.71
N MET A 246 -13.28 28.22 0.07
CA MET A 246 -14.70 27.97 -0.08
C MET A 246 -15.31 29.36 -0.08
N VAL A 247 -15.76 29.81 -1.24
CA VAL A 247 -16.45 31.08 -1.37
C VAL A 247 -17.63 30.95 -0.42
N GLU A 248 -17.52 31.62 0.73
CA GLU A 248 -18.66 31.98 1.54
C GLU A 248 -19.55 32.80 0.61
N ASP A 249 -20.56 32.13 0.07
CA ASP A 249 -21.62 32.69 -0.73
C ASP A 249 -22.45 33.63 0.16
N ARG A 250 -21.88 34.81 0.45
CA ARG A 250 -22.58 35.93 1.06
C ARG A 250 -23.32 36.63 -0.06
N GLY A 251 -24.57 36.22 -0.28
CA GLY A 251 -25.37 36.91 -1.27
C GLY A 251 -26.87 36.66 -1.33
N VAL A 252 -27.47 35.66 -0.66
CA VAL A 252 -28.94 35.57 -0.58
C VAL A 252 -29.38 34.83 0.69
N PRO A 253 -30.17 35.45 1.60
CA PRO A 253 -30.79 34.72 2.71
C PRO A 253 -32.02 33.97 2.19
N GLY A 254 -31.89 32.65 2.02
CA GLY A 254 -33.01 31.74 1.82
C GLY A 254 -32.92 30.97 0.50
N LYS A 255 -32.97 29.64 0.62
CA LYS A 255 -32.96 28.60 -0.45
C LYS A 255 -31.57 28.15 -0.92
N GLY A 256 -30.87 27.39 -0.08
CA GLY A 256 -29.62 26.73 -0.46
C GLY A 256 -29.42 25.29 0.03
N LEU A 257 -30.37 24.71 0.79
CA LEU A 257 -30.16 23.40 1.41
C LEU A 257 -30.74 22.20 0.63
N GLU A 258 -31.47 22.41 -0.47
CA GLU A 258 -32.16 21.31 -1.19
C GLU A 258 -31.51 20.91 -2.52
N ARG A 259 -30.47 21.61 -3.00
CA ARG A 259 -29.82 21.29 -4.30
C ARG A 259 -28.59 20.38 -4.23
N ARG A 260 -28.32 19.74 -3.09
CA ARG A 260 -27.19 18.79 -2.94
C ARG A 260 -27.58 17.31 -3.03
N LEU A 261 -28.82 17.00 -3.40
CA LEU A 261 -29.30 15.61 -3.49
C LEU A 261 -29.66 15.13 -4.90
N GLN A 262 -29.31 15.86 -5.98
CA GLN A 262 -29.71 15.44 -7.34
C GLN A 262 -28.63 15.47 -8.44
N ASP A 263 -27.38 15.85 -8.16
CA ASP A 263 -26.32 15.78 -9.17
C ASP A 263 -25.40 14.57 -8.92
N ASP A 264 -25.95 13.38 -9.21
CA ASP A 264 -25.21 12.15 -9.45
C ASP A 264 -24.64 12.16 -10.88
N ASP A 265 -23.66 13.02 -11.22
CA ASP A 265 -22.87 12.79 -12.46
C ASP A 265 -21.54 13.58 -12.62
N CYS A 266 -20.77 13.78 -11.56
CA CYS A 266 -19.38 14.21 -11.73
C CYS A 266 -18.45 13.48 -10.77
N GLY A 267 -18.05 12.28 -11.20
CA GLY A 267 -17.00 11.47 -10.59
C GLY A 267 -15.65 12.18 -10.57
N GLN A 268 -15.46 13.07 -9.60
CA GLN A 268 -14.14 13.48 -9.17
C GLN A 268 -13.74 12.59 -8.00
N ASP A 269 -12.81 11.68 -8.29
CA ASP A 269 -12.13 10.82 -7.32
C ASP A 269 -11.37 11.67 -6.30
N THR A 270 -12.09 12.12 -5.28
CA THR A 270 -11.45 12.66 -4.08
C THR A 270 -10.84 11.51 -3.29
N GLU A 271 -9.67 11.73 -2.72
CA GLU A 271 -8.96 10.75 -1.87
C GLU A 271 -9.87 10.23 -0.72
N VAL A 272 -10.80 11.06 -0.26
CA VAL A 272 -11.83 10.70 0.72
C VAL A 272 -12.83 9.65 0.17
N ALA A 273 -13.30 9.83 -1.07
CA ALA A 273 -14.17 8.85 -1.73
C ALA A 273 -13.44 7.54 -2.02
N PHE A 274 -12.16 7.61 -2.38
CA PHE A 274 -11.30 6.44 -2.55
C PHE A 274 -11.11 5.66 -1.25
N LEU A 275 -10.77 6.32 -0.13
CA LEU A 275 -10.65 5.70 1.18
C LEU A 275 -11.98 5.11 1.68
N SER A 276 -13.09 5.81 1.46
CA SER A 276 -14.44 5.32 1.78
C SER A 276 -14.81 4.07 0.99
N ASN A 277 -14.55 4.05 -0.32
CA ASN A 277 -14.80 2.89 -1.17
C ASN A 277 -13.88 1.71 -0.85
N ARG A 278 -12.61 1.97 -0.49
CA ARG A 278 -11.69 0.92 -0.03
C ARG A 278 -12.18 0.29 1.27
N ASN A 279 -12.61 1.10 2.24
CA ASN A 279 -13.15 0.60 3.51
C ASN A 279 -14.45 -0.20 3.31
N LYS A 280 -15.31 0.20 2.37
CA LYS A 280 -16.50 -0.57 1.97
C LYS A 280 -16.13 -1.90 1.29
N ALA A 281 -15.10 -1.93 0.46
CA ALA A 281 -14.64 -3.15 -0.23
C ALA A 281 -13.97 -4.14 0.74
N VAL A 282 -13.19 -3.66 1.72
CA VAL A 282 -12.62 -4.48 2.80
C VAL A 282 -13.73 -5.12 3.64
N LYS A 283 -14.78 -4.35 3.98
CA LYS A 283 -15.97 -4.86 4.69
C LYS A 283 -16.80 -5.85 3.87
N ALA A 284 -16.84 -5.70 2.55
CA ALA A 284 -17.61 -6.59 1.66
C ALA A 284 -16.86 -7.90 1.30
N GLY A 285 -15.54 -7.91 1.40
CA GLY A 285 -14.68 -9.06 1.03
C GLY A 285 -14.48 -10.10 2.13
N SER A 286 -14.69 -9.76 3.40
CA SER A 286 -14.52 -10.69 4.52
C SER A 286 -15.78 -11.54 4.76
N LYS A 287 -16.06 -12.50 3.87
CA LYS A 287 -16.90 -13.66 4.21
C LYS A 287 -16.12 -14.69 5.04
N LEU A 288 -15.41 -14.23 6.08
CA LEU A 288 -14.96 -15.10 7.15
C LEU A 288 -16.21 -15.42 7.99
N ARG A 289 -16.53 -16.71 8.12
CA ARG A 289 -17.62 -17.17 8.98
C ARG A 289 -17.39 -16.61 10.40
N ARG A 290 -18.24 -15.66 10.80
CA ARG A 290 -18.71 -15.33 12.16
C ARG A 290 -17.69 -15.50 13.29
N VAL A 291 -16.58 -14.77 13.23
CA VAL A 291 -15.89 -14.28 14.44
C VAL A 291 -16.85 -13.40 15.27
N GLU A 292 -17.73 -12.67 14.58
CA GLU A 292 -18.82 -11.88 15.17
C GLU A 292 -19.71 -12.70 16.10
N ALA A 293 -20.08 -13.95 15.81
CA ALA A 293 -20.99 -14.71 16.69
C ALA A 293 -20.33 -15.18 18.00
N VAL A 294 -19.00 -15.35 18.01
CA VAL A 294 -18.23 -15.70 19.22
C VAL A 294 -18.00 -14.44 20.07
N VAL A 295 -17.78 -13.30 19.40
CA VAL A 295 -17.68 -11.98 20.04
C VAL A 295 -19.03 -11.51 20.58
N ASP A 296 -20.13 -11.76 19.87
CA ASP A 296 -21.51 -11.43 20.27
C ASP A 296 -21.93 -12.25 21.51
N ALA A 297 -21.48 -13.50 21.63
CA ALA A 297 -21.73 -14.34 22.81
C ALA A 297 -20.92 -13.89 24.05
N ALA A 298 -19.69 -13.40 23.84
CA ALA A 298 -18.88 -12.81 24.90
C ALA A 298 -19.35 -11.39 25.29
N ALA A 299 -19.88 -10.61 24.33
CA ALA A 299 -20.48 -9.30 24.55
C ALA A 299 -21.82 -9.39 25.29
N ALA A 300 -22.65 -10.38 24.98
CA ALA A 300 -23.92 -10.62 25.68
C ALA A 300 -23.77 -10.91 27.19
N ALA A 301 -22.60 -11.37 27.64
CA ALA A 301 -22.29 -11.56 29.06
C ALA A 301 -21.82 -10.26 29.76
N ALA A 302 -21.44 -9.22 29.01
CA ALA A 302 -20.96 -7.94 29.54
C ALA A 302 -22.00 -6.79 29.47
N ASP A 303 -23.11 -6.98 28.76
CA ASP A 303 -24.03 -5.90 28.33
C ASP A 303 -25.11 -5.46 29.34
N ALA A 304 -24.99 -5.80 30.63
CA ALA A 304 -26.03 -5.40 31.58
C ALA A 304 -25.99 -3.90 31.98
N ILE A 305 -24.92 -3.14 31.68
CA ILE A 305 -24.78 -1.77 32.20
C ILE A 305 -24.05 -0.88 31.19
N ILE A 306 -24.82 -0.11 30.42
CA ILE A 306 -24.59 1.25 29.86
C ILE A 306 -25.18 1.29 28.44
N GLN A 307 -26.16 2.18 28.22
CA GLN A 307 -26.54 2.65 26.90
C GLN A 307 -25.35 3.41 26.29
N CYS A 308 -24.36 2.67 25.79
CA CYS A 308 -23.24 3.25 25.06
C CYS A 308 -23.76 3.76 23.72
N ASP A 309 -23.28 4.94 23.32
CA ASP A 309 -23.47 5.46 21.97
C ASP A 309 -23.04 4.39 20.95
N ALA A 310 -23.84 4.14 19.90
CA ALA A 310 -23.56 3.12 18.90
C ALA A 310 -22.17 3.30 18.27
N SER A 311 -21.66 4.54 18.24
CA SER A 311 -20.31 4.88 17.83
C SER A 311 -19.24 4.23 18.71
N LEU A 312 -19.43 4.25 20.03
CA LEU A 312 -18.48 3.70 20.99
C LEU A 312 -18.45 2.16 20.93
N GLN A 313 -19.60 1.53 20.76
CA GLN A 313 -19.68 0.09 20.60
C GLN A 313 -18.99 -0.36 19.31
N ALA A 314 -19.26 0.34 18.20
CA ALA A 314 -18.59 0.07 16.92
C ALA A 314 -17.06 0.23 17.01
N GLU A 315 -16.58 1.20 17.80
CA GLU A 315 -15.14 1.36 18.06
C GLU A 315 -14.59 0.21 18.92
N LEU A 316 -15.28 -0.20 19.99
CA LEU A 316 -14.86 -1.37 20.79
C LEU A 316 -14.79 -2.65 19.94
N ASP A 317 -15.80 -2.91 19.11
CA ASP A 317 -15.82 -4.07 18.22
C ASP A 317 -14.66 -4.02 17.22
N PHE A 318 -14.34 -2.84 16.69
CA PHE A 318 -13.17 -2.62 15.85
C PHE A 318 -11.87 -2.92 16.59
N GLN A 319 -11.72 -2.44 17.83
CA GLN A 319 -10.53 -2.70 18.64
C GLN A 319 -10.39 -4.19 18.99
N HIS A 320 -11.48 -4.89 19.32
CA HIS A 320 -11.45 -6.34 19.54
C HIS A 320 -11.08 -7.11 18.27
N ALA A 321 -11.65 -6.77 17.12
CA ALA A 321 -11.29 -7.39 15.84
C ALA A 321 -9.81 -7.16 15.49
N LYS A 322 -9.31 -5.95 15.74
CA LYS A 322 -7.89 -5.59 15.57
C LYS A 322 -6.99 -6.38 16.52
N GLN A 323 -7.35 -6.47 17.80
CA GLN A 323 -6.62 -7.28 18.78
C GLN A 323 -6.59 -8.75 18.39
N TYR A 324 -7.71 -9.32 17.96
CA TYR A 324 -7.78 -10.72 17.54
C TYR A 324 -6.88 -10.98 16.32
N ALA A 325 -6.90 -10.08 15.33
CA ALA A 325 -5.99 -10.13 14.19
C ALA A 325 -4.52 -10.03 14.61
N ASN A 326 -4.21 -9.23 15.63
CA ASN A 326 -2.86 -9.11 16.17
C ASN A 326 -2.45 -10.31 17.02
N LYS A 327 -3.36 -10.92 17.77
CA LYS A 327 -3.14 -12.20 18.45
C LYS A 327 -2.85 -13.32 17.46
N CYS A 328 -3.55 -13.37 16.32
CA CYS A 328 -3.22 -14.30 15.24
C CYS A 328 -1.79 -14.11 14.75
N ASN A 329 -1.30 -12.86 14.67
CA ASN A 329 0.08 -12.57 14.26
C ASN A 329 1.07 -13.02 15.34
N ALA A 330 0.79 -12.68 16.59
CA ALA A 330 1.59 -13.08 17.74
C ALA A 330 1.70 -14.61 17.84
N TYR A 331 0.62 -15.34 17.55
CA TYR A 331 0.63 -16.79 17.43
C TYR A 331 1.55 -17.29 16.32
N LEU A 332 1.44 -16.74 15.10
CA LEU A 332 2.31 -17.11 13.97
C LEU A 332 3.80 -16.80 14.23
N GLU A 333 4.07 -15.81 15.07
CA GLU A 333 5.42 -15.40 15.50
C GLU A 333 5.91 -16.17 16.74
N ASN A 334 5.12 -17.12 17.27
CA ASN A 334 5.39 -17.87 18.49
C ASN A 334 5.64 -16.99 19.74
N THR A 335 4.98 -15.83 19.84
CA THR A 335 5.15 -14.90 20.97
C THR A 335 4.10 -15.07 22.08
N LEU A 336 2.96 -15.70 21.80
CA LEU A 336 1.92 -16.01 22.78
C LEU A 336 2.28 -17.23 23.63
N LEU A 337 2.03 -17.16 24.93
CA LEU A 337 2.16 -18.33 25.81
C LEU A 337 1.09 -19.38 25.49
N ALA A 338 1.36 -20.65 25.77
CA ALA A 338 0.41 -21.73 25.52
C ALA A 338 -0.96 -21.52 26.22
N SER A 339 -0.96 -20.88 27.39
CA SER A 339 -2.19 -20.52 28.13
C SER A 339 -2.99 -19.38 27.49
N GLU A 340 -2.39 -18.62 26.59
CA GLU A 340 -2.99 -17.42 25.97
C GLU A 340 -3.57 -17.70 24.60
N VAL A 341 -3.37 -18.91 24.06
CA VAL A 341 -3.85 -19.33 22.75
C VAL A 341 -5.26 -19.92 22.90
N PRO A 342 -6.31 -19.23 22.41
CA PRO A 342 -7.65 -19.80 22.31
C PRO A 342 -7.66 -21.02 21.36
N GLU A 343 -8.54 -21.98 21.60
CA GLU A 343 -8.64 -23.23 20.83
C GLU A 343 -8.87 -23.00 19.33
N ASP A 344 -9.58 -21.93 18.96
CA ASP A 344 -9.93 -21.57 17.58
C ASP A 344 -8.85 -20.73 16.87
N LEU A 345 -7.92 -20.13 17.62
CA LEU A 345 -6.95 -19.16 17.08
C LEU A 345 -6.00 -19.80 16.06
N GLY A 346 -5.64 -21.07 16.25
CA GLY A 346 -4.72 -21.77 15.34
C GLY A 346 -5.26 -21.88 13.92
N GLU A 347 -6.53 -22.22 13.75
CA GLU A 347 -7.16 -22.34 12.43
C GLU A 347 -7.26 -20.97 11.74
N VAL A 348 -7.66 -19.94 12.48
CA VAL A 348 -7.79 -18.58 11.93
C VAL A 348 -6.44 -17.99 11.57
N ALA A 349 -5.42 -18.20 12.40
CA ALA A 349 -4.06 -17.74 12.14
C ALA A 349 -3.49 -18.38 10.86
N LEU A 350 -3.69 -19.68 10.64
CA LEU A 350 -3.29 -20.35 9.41
C LEU A 350 -4.02 -19.81 8.17
N ALA A 351 -5.33 -19.56 8.27
CA ALA A 351 -6.09 -18.94 7.19
C ALA A 351 -5.59 -17.52 6.87
N MET A 352 -5.28 -16.71 7.89
CA MET A 352 -4.69 -15.38 7.71
C MET A 352 -3.30 -15.44 7.05
N ALA A 353 -2.46 -16.42 7.41
CA ALA A 353 -1.16 -16.63 6.79
C ALA A 353 -1.28 -16.97 5.30
N GLN A 354 -2.23 -17.83 4.93
CA GLN A 354 -2.51 -18.17 3.52
C GLN A 354 -2.94 -16.94 2.72
N ILE A 355 -3.88 -16.13 3.24
CA ILE A 355 -4.33 -14.89 2.60
C ILE A 355 -3.16 -13.91 2.40
N ARG A 356 -2.24 -13.82 3.38
CA ARG A 356 -1.04 -12.98 3.27
C ARG A 356 -0.11 -13.44 2.16
N GLU A 357 0.11 -14.74 2.04
CA GLU A 357 0.98 -15.29 0.99
C GLU A 357 0.36 -15.08 -0.40
N GLU A 358 -0.95 -15.26 -0.55
CA GLU A 358 -1.64 -14.93 -1.81
C GLU A 358 -1.51 -13.45 -2.17
N ASN A 359 -1.67 -12.55 -1.19
CA ASN A 359 -1.54 -11.12 -1.41
C ASN A 359 -0.09 -10.73 -1.73
N ARG A 360 0.89 -11.36 -1.08
CA ARG A 360 2.32 -11.20 -1.39
C ARG A 360 2.61 -11.67 -2.81
N ALA A 361 2.10 -12.83 -3.22
CA ALA A 361 2.26 -13.34 -4.58
C ALA A 361 1.62 -12.40 -5.62
N LYS A 362 0.42 -11.84 -5.34
CA LYS A 362 -0.21 -10.82 -6.19
C LYS A 362 0.66 -9.56 -6.28
N LYS A 363 1.20 -9.07 -5.17
CA LYS A 363 2.09 -7.91 -5.13
C LYS A 363 3.36 -8.16 -5.95
N VAL A 364 4.01 -9.31 -5.77
CA VAL A 364 5.20 -9.70 -6.54
C VAL A 364 4.88 -9.78 -8.03
N ARG A 365 3.73 -10.34 -8.43
CA ARG A 365 3.29 -10.35 -9.84
C ARG A 365 3.09 -8.94 -10.40
N LEU A 366 2.50 -8.03 -9.62
CA LEU A 366 2.33 -6.63 -10.03
C LEU A 366 3.66 -5.91 -10.13
N GLU A 367 4.55 -6.11 -9.16
CA GLU A 367 5.92 -5.54 -9.18
C GLU A 367 6.73 -6.09 -10.35
N ASN A 368 6.64 -7.39 -10.66
CA ASN A 368 7.29 -8.00 -11.82
C ASN A 368 6.70 -7.48 -13.14
N ARG A 369 5.38 -7.29 -13.21
CA ARG A 369 4.74 -6.68 -14.38
C ARG A 369 5.22 -5.25 -14.57
N GLN A 370 5.30 -4.48 -13.50
CA GLN A 370 5.82 -3.12 -13.54
C GLN A 370 7.29 -3.10 -13.96
N ALA A 371 8.12 -3.98 -13.38
CA ALA A 371 9.52 -4.11 -13.77
C ALA A 371 9.69 -4.50 -15.25
N ALA A 372 8.85 -5.41 -15.76
CA ALA A 372 8.84 -5.80 -17.16
C ALA A 372 8.40 -4.66 -18.10
N LEU A 373 7.50 -3.78 -17.65
CA LEU A 373 7.13 -2.56 -18.38
C LEU A 373 8.27 -1.54 -18.38
N MET A 374 9.00 -1.40 -17.27
CA MET A 374 10.12 -0.45 -17.15
C MET A 374 11.41 -0.94 -17.83
N HIS A 375 11.57 -2.25 -17.97
CA HIS A 375 12.70 -2.90 -18.62
C HIS A 375 12.18 -3.84 -19.71
N PRO A 376 11.68 -3.31 -20.84
CA PRO A 376 11.21 -4.13 -21.92
C PRO A 376 12.33 -5.09 -22.33
N THR A 377 12.03 -6.38 -22.27
CA THR A 377 12.99 -7.42 -22.70
C THR A 377 13.33 -7.13 -24.16
N GLY A 378 14.63 -7.09 -24.49
CA GLY A 378 15.08 -6.78 -25.85
C GLY A 378 14.33 -7.63 -26.88
N LEU A 379 13.87 -7.00 -27.96
CA LEU A 379 13.08 -7.68 -28.99
C LEU A 379 13.90 -8.81 -29.61
N ASP A 380 13.43 -10.05 -29.44
CA ASP A 380 13.95 -11.20 -30.17
C ASP A 380 13.10 -11.45 -31.41
N TRP A 381 13.46 -10.79 -32.50
CA TRP A 381 12.85 -10.95 -33.82
C TRP A 381 13.60 -11.94 -34.72
N ARG A 382 14.47 -12.78 -34.15
CA ARG A 382 15.03 -13.92 -34.89
C ARG A 382 13.87 -14.82 -35.34
N PHE A 383 13.92 -15.30 -36.57
CA PHE A 383 12.86 -16.12 -37.18
C PHE A 383 11.53 -15.39 -37.41
N SER A 384 11.52 -14.06 -37.29
CA SER A 384 10.35 -13.27 -37.65
C SER A 384 10.24 -13.10 -39.16
N ASP A 385 9.00 -13.06 -39.63
CA ASP A 385 8.66 -12.60 -40.97
C ASP A 385 8.73 -11.05 -40.97
N VAL A 386 9.64 -10.49 -41.78
CA VAL A 386 9.96 -9.06 -41.80
C VAL A 386 9.49 -8.44 -43.11
N TRP A 387 8.75 -7.33 -43.02
CA TRP A 387 8.38 -6.51 -44.16
C TRP A 387 9.08 -5.15 -44.08
N PHE A 388 9.50 -4.64 -45.23
CA PHE A 388 10.15 -3.34 -45.36
C PHE A 388 9.28 -2.41 -46.19
N GLU A 389 9.13 -1.17 -45.72
CA GLU A 389 8.47 -0.10 -46.48
C GLU A 389 9.23 0.21 -47.76
N ASP A 390 10.56 0.19 -47.72
CA ASP A 390 11.45 0.26 -48.87
C ASP A 390 12.21 -1.06 -49.06
N ALA A 391 12.11 -1.64 -50.25
CA ALA A 391 12.78 -2.90 -50.59
C ALA A 391 14.31 -2.80 -50.52
N GLU A 392 14.89 -1.62 -50.71
CA GLU A 392 16.35 -1.40 -50.64
C GLU A 392 16.89 -1.63 -49.22
N TRP A 393 16.06 -1.44 -48.18
CA TRP A 393 16.47 -1.63 -46.79
C TRP A 393 16.72 -3.08 -46.40
N GLN A 394 16.37 -4.04 -47.27
CA GLN A 394 16.69 -5.45 -47.07
C GLN A 394 18.20 -5.71 -46.96
N GLU A 395 19.02 -4.87 -47.59
CA GLU A 395 20.47 -4.95 -47.53
C GLU A 395 21.05 -4.60 -46.14
N LEU A 396 20.27 -3.91 -45.30
CA LEU A 396 20.66 -3.52 -43.95
C LEU A 396 20.57 -4.67 -42.94
N LEU A 397 19.95 -5.80 -43.32
CA LEU A 397 19.83 -6.94 -42.42
C LEU A 397 21.20 -7.60 -42.19
N PRO A 398 21.61 -7.82 -40.92
CA PRO A 398 22.85 -8.50 -40.60
C PRO A 398 22.88 -9.90 -41.23
N LEU A 399 23.89 -10.16 -42.07
CA LEU A 399 24.15 -11.48 -42.64
C LEU A 399 24.35 -12.50 -41.52
N GLY A 400 23.39 -13.41 -41.33
CA GLY A 400 23.45 -14.48 -40.32
C GLY A 400 22.23 -14.58 -39.40
N LEU A 401 21.29 -13.64 -39.45
CA LEU A 401 20.00 -13.80 -38.79
C LEU A 401 19.01 -14.47 -39.75
N LEU A 402 18.33 -15.51 -39.26
CA LEU A 402 17.31 -16.25 -39.99
C LEU A 402 16.03 -15.42 -40.00
N HIS A 403 15.90 -14.49 -40.94
CA HIS A 403 14.68 -13.71 -41.17
C HIS A 403 14.05 -14.14 -42.50
N ASN A 404 12.73 -14.21 -42.55
CA ASN A 404 12.01 -14.38 -43.81
C ASN A 404 11.53 -13.01 -44.26
N VAL A 405 12.04 -12.52 -45.38
CA VAL A 405 11.51 -11.28 -45.96
C VAL A 405 10.21 -11.60 -46.68
N VAL A 406 9.12 -10.97 -46.26
CA VAL A 406 7.80 -11.15 -46.87
C VAL A 406 7.43 -9.96 -47.73
N ALA A 407 6.82 -10.22 -48.89
CA ALA A 407 6.36 -9.18 -49.80
C ALA A 407 5.05 -8.53 -49.33
N ASN A 408 4.26 -9.26 -48.53
CA ASN A 408 2.93 -8.84 -48.11
C ASN A 408 2.94 -8.33 -46.65
N VAL A 409 2.47 -7.10 -46.44
CA VAL A 409 2.34 -6.46 -45.11
C VAL A 409 1.60 -7.37 -44.12
N SER A 410 0.58 -8.10 -44.59
CA SER A 410 -0.31 -8.93 -43.75
C SER A 410 0.28 -10.27 -43.28
N GLU A 411 1.43 -10.65 -43.81
CA GLU A 411 2.19 -11.85 -43.45
C GLU A 411 3.33 -11.53 -42.47
N ALA A 412 3.72 -10.25 -42.36
CA ALA A 412 4.79 -9.84 -41.47
C ALA A 412 4.39 -9.90 -40.00
N THR A 413 5.43 -10.06 -39.18
CA THR A 413 5.40 -9.95 -37.72
C THR A 413 6.24 -8.77 -37.23
N VAL A 414 7.20 -8.33 -38.06
CA VAL A 414 7.93 -7.09 -37.86
C VAL A 414 7.87 -6.24 -39.12
N TRP A 415 7.54 -4.96 -38.94
CA TRP A 415 7.47 -3.97 -40.00
C TRP A 415 8.55 -2.93 -39.79
N VAL A 416 9.42 -2.78 -40.78
CA VAL A 416 10.46 -1.75 -40.82
C VAL A 416 9.94 -0.58 -41.64
N VAL A 417 9.76 0.56 -40.97
CA VAL A 417 9.20 1.80 -41.54
C VAL A 417 10.18 2.96 -41.37
N LEU A 418 10.00 4.03 -42.14
CA LEU A 418 10.84 5.22 -42.01
C LEU A 418 10.71 5.87 -40.62
N ASP A 419 9.47 6.08 -40.18
CA ASP A 419 9.13 6.66 -38.88
C ASP A 419 8.17 5.74 -38.13
N ALA A 420 8.68 5.06 -37.11
CA ALA A 420 7.90 4.15 -36.29
C ALA A 420 6.80 4.87 -35.48
N ALA A 421 6.92 6.19 -35.24
CA ALA A 421 5.91 6.96 -34.53
C ALA A 421 4.71 7.34 -35.41
N SER A 422 4.89 7.34 -36.74
CA SER A 422 3.84 7.64 -37.71
C SER A 422 3.86 6.64 -38.88
N PRO A 423 3.61 5.34 -38.61
CA PRO A 423 3.65 4.30 -39.63
C PRO A 423 2.52 4.47 -40.66
N PRO A 424 2.67 3.93 -41.89
CA PRO A 424 1.57 3.79 -42.84
C PRO A 424 0.34 3.10 -42.21
N GLU A 425 -0.87 3.55 -42.58
CA GLU A 425 -2.11 3.06 -41.96
C GLU A 425 -2.27 1.54 -42.06
N ASP A 426 -1.91 0.96 -43.18
CA ASP A 426 -1.95 -0.49 -43.40
C ASP A 426 -1.02 -1.27 -42.47
N VAL A 427 0.20 -0.77 -42.26
CA VAL A 427 1.14 -1.31 -41.28
C VAL A 427 0.56 -1.20 -39.87
N LEU A 428 0.07 -0.02 -39.48
CA LEU A 428 -0.51 0.22 -38.16
C LEU A 428 -1.68 -0.71 -37.86
N TRP A 429 -2.63 -0.82 -38.78
CA TRP A 429 -3.80 -1.68 -38.66
C TRP A 429 -3.40 -3.16 -38.62
N THR A 430 -2.47 -3.57 -39.47
CA THR A 430 -2.00 -4.96 -39.49
C THR A 430 -1.30 -5.32 -38.18
N ALA A 431 -0.35 -4.49 -37.74
CA ALA A 431 0.37 -4.67 -36.48
C ALA A 431 -0.58 -4.71 -35.27
N SER A 432 -1.56 -3.81 -35.22
CA SER A 432 -2.54 -3.75 -34.12
C SER A 432 -3.48 -4.97 -34.11
N LEU A 433 -3.91 -5.44 -35.28
CA LEU A 433 -4.85 -6.56 -35.37
C LEU A 433 -4.18 -7.92 -35.15
N GLN A 434 -2.98 -8.09 -35.69
CA GLN A 434 -2.25 -9.36 -35.70
C GLN A 434 -1.24 -9.48 -34.55
N GLY A 435 -0.87 -8.36 -33.95
CA GLY A 435 0.25 -8.29 -33.00
C GLY A 435 1.59 -8.35 -33.73
N GLY A 436 2.61 -7.70 -33.17
CA GLY A 436 3.94 -7.70 -33.75
C GLY A 436 4.72 -6.46 -33.36
N THR A 437 5.69 -6.04 -34.16
CA THR A 437 6.53 -4.89 -33.83
C THR A 437 6.77 -4.00 -35.03
N ILE A 438 6.57 -2.70 -34.85
CA ILE A 438 6.95 -1.67 -35.82
C ILE A 438 8.28 -1.10 -35.36
N VAL A 439 9.28 -1.12 -36.22
CA VAL A 439 10.63 -0.60 -35.92
C VAL A 439 11.03 0.44 -36.96
N ASP A 440 11.85 1.40 -36.54
CA ASP A 440 12.48 2.32 -37.49
C ASP A 440 13.73 1.69 -38.15
N VAL A 441 14.19 2.31 -39.23
CA VAL A 441 15.39 1.85 -39.96
C VAL A 441 16.63 1.87 -39.06
N VAL A 442 16.76 2.88 -38.19
CA VAL A 442 17.89 3.04 -37.26
C VAL A 442 18.00 1.86 -36.30
N PHE A 443 16.87 1.32 -35.85
CA PHE A 443 16.83 0.13 -35.00
C PHE A 443 17.42 -1.10 -35.68
N VAL A 444 17.19 -1.24 -36.99
CA VAL A 444 17.76 -2.31 -37.81
C VAL A 444 19.27 -2.11 -38.02
N GLU A 445 19.68 -0.91 -38.45
CA GLU A 445 21.07 -0.56 -38.73
C GLU A 445 21.98 -0.74 -37.52
N THR A 446 21.50 -0.34 -36.34
CA THR A 446 22.25 -0.44 -35.08
C THR A 446 22.14 -1.82 -34.43
N ASN A 447 21.53 -2.80 -35.11
CA ASN A 447 21.28 -4.13 -34.58
C ASN A 447 20.67 -4.10 -33.16
N ARG A 448 19.63 -3.25 -32.98
CA ARG A 448 18.86 -3.06 -31.74
C ARG A 448 19.58 -2.28 -30.63
N GLN A 449 20.71 -1.65 -30.92
CA GLN A 449 21.42 -0.81 -29.93
C GLN A 449 20.88 0.62 -29.86
N GLY A 450 20.17 1.08 -30.90
CA GLY A 450 19.50 2.38 -30.98
C GLY A 450 18.18 2.27 -31.75
N GLY A 451 17.56 3.41 -32.07
CA GLY A 451 16.28 3.47 -32.80
C GLY A 451 15.04 3.27 -31.92
N VAL A 452 13.89 3.23 -32.57
CA VAL A 452 12.56 3.13 -31.95
C VAL A 452 11.87 1.83 -32.35
N ALA A 453 11.25 1.17 -31.38
CA ALA A 453 10.46 -0.04 -31.61
C ALA A 453 9.15 0.01 -30.81
N PHE A 454 8.02 -0.09 -31.48
CA PHE A 454 6.68 -0.18 -30.88
C PHE A 454 6.15 -1.60 -31.02
N ARG A 455 5.86 -2.23 -29.88
CA ARG A 455 5.27 -3.57 -29.83
C ARG A 455 3.75 -3.47 -29.68
N TYR A 456 3.04 -4.20 -30.52
CA TYR A 456 1.60 -4.27 -30.54
C TYR A 456 1.13 -5.64 -30.07
N ASP A 457 0.17 -5.64 -29.15
CA ASP A 457 -0.55 -6.85 -28.76
C ASP A 457 -1.61 -7.19 -29.80
N GLN A 458 -1.80 -8.48 -30.06
CA GLN A 458 -2.76 -8.96 -31.05
C GLN A 458 -4.21 -8.69 -30.60
N ALA A 459 -4.85 -7.67 -31.18
CA ALA A 459 -6.24 -7.33 -30.84
C ALA A 459 -7.23 -8.47 -31.16
N THR A 460 -6.91 -9.32 -32.14
CA THR A 460 -7.73 -10.48 -32.53
C THR A 460 -7.77 -11.60 -31.49
N LEU A 461 -6.88 -11.62 -30.48
CA LEU A 461 -6.94 -12.59 -29.36
C LEU A 461 -8.06 -12.29 -28.36
N ILE A 462 -8.64 -11.09 -28.41
CA ILE A 462 -9.76 -10.67 -27.58
C ILE A 462 -11.05 -10.96 -28.36
N GLN A 463 -12.00 -11.65 -27.74
CA GLN A 463 -13.27 -11.98 -28.39
C GLN A 463 -14.07 -10.71 -28.69
N ARG A 464 -14.33 -10.43 -29.98
CA ARG A 464 -15.14 -9.31 -30.45
C ARG A 464 -16.05 -9.73 -31.61
N HIS A 465 -17.21 -9.09 -31.69
CA HIS A 465 -18.12 -9.17 -32.84
C HIS A 465 -17.97 -7.88 -33.64
N VAL A 466 -17.57 -7.96 -34.90
CA VAL A 466 -17.19 -6.79 -35.69
C VAL A 466 -18.06 -6.68 -36.94
N LEU A 467 -18.79 -5.57 -37.05
CA LEU A 467 -19.46 -5.18 -38.28
C LEU A 467 -18.55 -4.25 -39.08
N ILE A 468 -18.40 -4.52 -40.37
CA ILE A 468 -17.77 -3.61 -41.33
C ILE A 468 -18.90 -3.04 -42.18
N SER A 469 -19.20 -1.75 -42.03
CA SER A 469 -20.32 -1.16 -42.77
C SER A 469 -20.00 -1.12 -44.28
N PRO A 470 -21.03 -1.23 -45.17
CA PRO A 470 -20.83 -1.10 -46.60
C PRO A 470 -20.15 0.21 -47.00
N GLU A 471 -20.49 1.30 -46.31
CA GLU A 471 -19.93 2.63 -46.55
C GLU A 471 -18.46 2.69 -46.16
N PHE A 472 -18.07 2.05 -45.05
CA PHE A 472 -16.67 1.93 -44.64
C PHE A 472 -15.88 1.11 -45.65
N GLU A 473 -16.45 0.03 -46.17
CA GLU A 473 -15.81 -0.79 -47.21
C GLU A 473 -15.62 -0.02 -48.52
N ILE A 474 -16.57 0.83 -48.89
CA ILE A 474 -16.44 1.69 -50.09
C ILE A 474 -15.36 2.75 -49.87
N ALA A 475 -15.35 3.41 -48.70
CA ALA A 475 -14.41 4.48 -48.39
C ALA A 475 -12.98 3.96 -48.14
N HIS A 476 -12.84 2.80 -47.50
CA HIS A 476 -11.57 2.23 -47.04
C HIS A 476 -11.45 0.75 -47.44
N ARG A 477 -11.60 0.46 -48.73
CA ARG A 477 -11.57 -0.91 -49.29
C ARG A 477 -10.35 -1.72 -48.81
N HIS A 478 -9.18 -1.08 -48.75
CA HIS A 478 -7.95 -1.73 -48.30
C HIS A 478 -8.02 -2.15 -46.83
N LEU A 479 -8.37 -1.22 -45.92
CA LEU A 479 -8.48 -1.51 -44.49
C LEU A 479 -9.56 -2.55 -44.18
N ALA A 480 -10.70 -2.49 -44.87
CA ALA A 480 -11.74 -3.51 -44.77
C ALA A 480 -11.21 -4.91 -45.14
N SER A 481 -10.35 -5.01 -46.15
CA SER A 481 -9.67 -6.26 -46.52
C SER A 481 -8.74 -6.74 -45.40
N VAL A 482 -7.92 -5.85 -44.82
CA VAL A 482 -7.01 -6.18 -43.71
C VAL A 482 -7.78 -6.70 -42.50
N VAL A 483 -8.86 -6.04 -42.09
CA VAL A 483 -9.71 -6.46 -40.96
C VAL A 483 -10.31 -7.85 -41.22
N ARG A 484 -10.81 -8.11 -42.43
CA ARG A 484 -11.36 -9.43 -42.79
C ARG A 484 -10.31 -10.52 -42.82
N ALA A 485 -9.12 -10.22 -43.35
CA ALA A 485 -8.01 -11.16 -43.37
C ALA A 485 -7.59 -11.52 -41.95
N ALA A 486 -7.43 -10.52 -41.07
CA ALA A 486 -7.11 -10.73 -39.66
C ALA A 486 -8.21 -11.53 -38.93
N ALA A 487 -9.49 -11.20 -39.16
CA ALA A 487 -10.62 -11.92 -38.56
C ALA A 487 -10.72 -13.39 -39.01
N ARG A 488 -10.24 -13.73 -40.21
CA ARG A 488 -10.25 -15.10 -40.76
C ARG A 488 -9.07 -15.97 -40.34
N LYS A 489 -8.03 -15.39 -39.70
CA LYS A 489 -6.90 -16.19 -39.19
C LYS A 489 -7.40 -17.18 -38.14
N SER A 490 -6.84 -18.39 -38.12
CA SER A 490 -7.24 -19.46 -37.18
C SER A 490 -7.04 -19.10 -35.71
N THR A 491 -6.13 -18.16 -35.41
CA THR A 491 -5.86 -17.64 -34.07
C THR A 491 -6.83 -16.53 -33.64
N SER A 492 -7.64 -16.01 -34.56
CA SER A 492 -8.56 -14.91 -34.29
C SER A 492 -9.79 -15.38 -33.52
N LYS A 493 -10.16 -14.62 -32.48
CA LYS A 493 -11.43 -14.76 -31.76
C LYS A 493 -12.48 -13.75 -32.23
N TRP A 494 -12.19 -13.02 -33.30
CA TRP A 494 -13.14 -12.08 -33.87
C TRP A 494 -14.16 -12.81 -34.72
N SER A 495 -15.40 -12.36 -34.68
CA SER A 495 -16.48 -12.85 -35.54
C SER A 495 -17.05 -11.69 -36.33
N LEU A 496 -17.09 -11.84 -37.65
CA LEU A 496 -17.61 -10.82 -38.54
C LEU A 496 -19.14 -10.90 -38.58
N LEU A 497 -19.79 -9.76 -38.39
CA LEU A 497 -21.23 -9.62 -38.51
C LEU A 497 -21.60 -9.22 -39.94
N PRO A 498 -22.65 -9.83 -40.53
CA PRO A 498 -23.00 -9.60 -41.93
C PRO A 498 -23.81 -8.31 -42.17
N SER A 499 -24.51 -7.80 -41.16
CA SER A 499 -25.44 -6.66 -41.29
C SER A 499 -25.61 -5.88 -40.00
N TRP A 500 -26.22 -4.69 -40.11
CA TRP A 500 -26.62 -3.86 -38.98
C TRP A 500 -27.66 -4.54 -38.08
N ASP A 501 -28.56 -5.35 -38.65
CA ASP A 501 -29.55 -6.11 -37.86
C ASP A 501 -28.85 -7.13 -36.95
N ALA A 502 -27.90 -7.90 -37.50
CA ALA A 502 -27.10 -8.84 -36.72
C ALA A 502 -26.24 -8.14 -35.66
N PHE A 503 -25.79 -6.91 -35.92
CA PHE A 503 -25.13 -6.06 -34.94
C PHE A 503 -26.07 -5.67 -33.80
N SER A 504 -27.28 -5.19 -34.11
CA SER A 504 -28.30 -4.83 -33.11
C SER A 504 -28.67 -6.03 -32.23
N GLU A 505 -28.99 -7.18 -32.83
CA GLU A 505 -29.31 -8.41 -32.09
C GLU A 505 -28.15 -8.88 -31.19
N THR A 506 -26.92 -8.86 -31.71
CA THR A 506 -25.74 -9.27 -30.94
C THR A 506 -25.45 -8.29 -29.80
N PHE A 507 -25.65 -7.00 -30.05
CA PHE A 507 -25.50 -5.94 -29.06
C PHE A 507 -26.55 -6.10 -27.96
N GLU A 508 -27.83 -6.21 -28.28
CA GLU A 508 -28.91 -6.43 -27.31
C GLU A 508 -28.69 -7.71 -26.48
N ARG A 509 -28.25 -8.79 -27.10
CA ARG A 509 -27.94 -10.04 -26.39
C ARG A 509 -26.79 -9.88 -25.39
N LEU A 510 -25.78 -9.09 -25.70
CA LEU A 510 -24.60 -8.89 -24.85
C LEU A 510 -24.73 -7.72 -23.86
N ALA A 511 -25.57 -6.74 -24.19
CA ALA A 511 -25.75 -5.49 -23.44
C ALA A 511 -27.13 -5.38 -22.75
N GLY A 512 -27.94 -6.44 -22.82
CA GLY A 512 -29.37 -6.45 -22.49
C GLY A 512 -29.77 -5.73 -21.18
N PRO A 513 -31.05 -5.31 -21.08
CA PRO A 513 -31.54 -4.39 -20.05
C PRO A 513 -31.29 -4.86 -18.62
N ASP A 514 -31.23 -6.18 -18.40
CA ASP A 514 -31.09 -6.80 -17.08
C ASP A 514 -29.64 -6.89 -16.56
N LEU A 515 -28.64 -6.53 -17.38
CA LEU A 515 -27.25 -6.53 -16.93
C LEU A 515 -26.89 -5.20 -16.26
N PRO A 516 -26.47 -5.20 -14.96
CA PRO A 516 -26.05 -3.99 -14.27
C PRO A 516 -24.90 -3.34 -15.03
N VAL A 517 -24.88 -2.00 -15.10
CA VAL A 517 -23.95 -1.19 -15.91
C VAL A 517 -22.49 -1.62 -15.77
N LYS A 518 -22.07 -2.02 -14.56
CA LYS A 518 -20.71 -2.51 -14.25
C LYS A 518 -20.32 -3.84 -14.93
N ARG A 519 -21.30 -4.60 -15.46
CA ARG A 519 -21.10 -5.88 -16.16
C ARG A 519 -21.28 -5.78 -17.67
N ARG A 520 -21.75 -4.64 -18.18
CA ARG A 520 -21.76 -4.41 -19.63
C ARG A 520 -20.30 -4.32 -20.07
N GLN A 521 -19.89 -5.17 -21.01
CA GLN A 521 -18.55 -5.11 -21.60
C GLN A 521 -18.64 -4.35 -22.94
N PRO A 522 -18.59 -3.00 -22.94
CA PRO A 522 -18.86 -2.18 -24.11
C PRO A 522 -17.93 -2.46 -25.31
N MET A 523 -16.80 -3.13 -25.10
CA MET A 523 -15.82 -3.42 -26.16
C MET A 523 -16.00 -4.76 -26.89
N ARG A 524 -17.06 -5.54 -26.58
CA ARG A 524 -17.28 -6.85 -27.23
C ARG A 524 -17.94 -6.77 -28.60
N VAL A 525 -18.61 -5.67 -28.94
CA VAL A 525 -19.24 -5.47 -30.25
C VAL A 525 -18.70 -4.17 -30.83
N LEU A 526 -18.21 -4.20 -32.07
CA LEU A 526 -17.61 -3.06 -32.77
C LEU A 526 -18.29 -2.88 -34.13
N ALA A 527 -18.46 -1.63 -34.55
CA ALA A 527 -18.88 -1.30 -35.91
C ALA A 527 -17.85 -0.33 -36.51
N LEU A 528 -17.33 -0.66 -37.69
CA LEU A 528 -16.47 0.21 -38.48
C LEU A 528 -17.33 0.98 -39.47
N VAL A 529 -17.41 2.30 -39.31
CA VAL A 529 -18.21 3.25 -40.11
C VAL A 529 -17.35 4.43 -40.53
N PRO A 530 -17.59 5.08 -41.69
CA PRO A 530 -16.80 6.23 -42.12
C PRO A 530 -17.15 7.48 -41.30
N GLU A 531 -16.16 8.38 -41.11
CA GLU A 531 -16.28 9.56 -40.23
C GLU A 531 -17.47 10.48 -40.58
N LYS A 532 -17.85 10.58 -41.86
CA LYS A 532 -18.97 11.44 -42.30
C LYS A 532 -20.35 10.97 -41.83
N LEU A 533 -20.49 9.70 -41.41
CA LEU A 533 -21.77 9.15 -40.91
C LEU A 533 -22.02 9.42 -39.42
N GLU A 534 -21.03 9.91 -38.67
CA GLU A 534 -21.17 10.22 -37.23
C GLU A 534 -22.29 11.23 -36.95
N VAL A 535 -22.56 12.13 -37.90
CA VAL A 535 -23.44 13.29 -37.70
C VAL A 535 -24.94 12.96 -37.88
N GLY A 536 -25.27 11.78 -38.41
CA GLY A 536 -26.66 11.41 -38.75
C GLY A 536 -27.30 10.33 -37.89
N MET A 537 -26.53 9.56 -37.12
CA MET A 537 -27.06 8.47 -36.28
C MET A 537 -27.30 8.96 -34.85
N GLU A 538 -28.44 9.61 -34.60
CA GLU A 538 -29.01 9.74 -33.24
C GLU A 538 -29.53 8.38 -32.74
N MET A 539 -28.65 7.37 -32.63
CA MET A 539 -28.98 6.18 -31.86
C MET A 539 -28.82 6.51 -30.38
N LYS A 540 -29.95 6.83 -29.76
CA LYS A 540 -30.06 6.98 -28.31
C LYS A 540 -29.58 5.70 -27.64
N SER A 541 -28.55 5.86 -26.79
CA SER A 541 -27.99 4.86 -25.88
C SER A 541 -27.03 3.82 -26.48
N ALA A 542 -25.76 4.01 -26.09
CA ALA A 542 -24.71 3.02 -25.86
C ALA A 542 -23.86 2.55 -27.07
N SER A 543 -22.63 3.07 -27.09
CA SER A 543 -21.41 2.39 -27.56
C SER A 543 -21.29 2.13 -29.07
N VAL A 544 -21.49 3.16 -29.89
CA VAL A 544 -20.81 3.18 -31.20
C VAL A 544 -19.39 3.71 -30.96
N ALA A 545 -18.42 2.81 -30.90
CA ALA A 545 -17.01 3.18 -30.99
C ALA A 545 -16.72 3.53 -32.45
N VAL A 546 -17.04 4.75 -32.86
CA VAL A 546 -16.62 5.25 -34.17
C VAL A 546 -15.11 5.50 -34.13
N LEU A 547 -14.44 5.37 -35.28
CA LEU A 547 -12.97 5.36 -35.49
C LEU A 547 -12.15 6.37 -34.66
N ARG A 548 -12.75 7.45 -34.15
CA ARG A 548 -12.13 8.29 -33.13
C ARG A 548 -11.73 7.56 -31.86
N ALA A 549 -12.37 6.45 -31.47
CA ALA A 549 -12.01 5.68 -30.28
C ALA A 549 -10.75 4.80 -30.47
N PHE A 550 -10.39 4.42 -31.69
CA PHE A 550 -9.13 3.68 -31.93
C PHE A 550 -7.93 4.63 -31.96
N SER A 551 -8.13 5.88 -32.41
CA SER A 551 -7.15 6.98 -32.29
C SER A 551 -7.11 7.57 -30.87
N ALA A 552 -8.24 7.79 -30.21
CA ALA A 552 -8.30 8.34 -28.85
C ALA A 552 -7.95 7.33 -27.73
N ALA A 553 -8.17 6.02 -27.93
CA ALA A 553 -7.58 5.01 -27.05
C ALA A 553 -6.06 4.90 -27.24
N PHE A 554 -5.56 5.32 -28.41
CA PHE A 554 -4.14 5.49 -28.70
C PHE A 554 -3.56 6.73 -28.01
N ASP A 555 -4.23 7.88 -28.12
CA ASP A 555 -3.85 9.13 -27.43
C ASP A 555 -3.93 8.98 -25.89
N ALA A 556 -4.93 8.27 -25.37
CA ALA A 556 -5.02 7.97 -23.94
C ALA A 556 -3.89 7.05 -23.44
N SER A 557 -3.47 6.08 -24.26
CA SER A 557 -2.28 5.25 -23.98
C SER A 557 -0.97 6.04 -24.09
N TRP A 558 -0.95 7.13 -24.86
CA TRP A 558 0.21 8.01 -25.04
C TRP A 558 0.34 9.03 -23.89
N ASP A 559 -0.78 9.61 -23.44
CA ASP A 559 -0.86 10.49 -22.25
C ASP A 559 -0.60 9.74 -20.92
N GLU A 560 -0.90 8.44 -20.87
CA GLU A 560 -0.63 7.57 -19.72
C GLU A 560 0.81 6.98 -19.74
N ALA A 561 1.50 7.03 -20.89
CA ALA A 561 2.92 6.70 -21.02
C ALA A 561 3.85 7.92 -20.83
N GLN A 562 3.33 9.14 -20.97
CA GLN A 562 4.04 10.39 -20.62
C GLN A 562 3.90 10.80 -19.14
N LYS A 563 2.98 10.19 -18.38
CA LYS A 563 2.85 10.35 -16.92
C LYS A 563 3.54 9.21 -16.18
#